data_AF-A0AAJ0EW10-F1
#
_entry.id   AF-A0AAJ0EW10-F1
#
_cell.length_a   1.000
_cell.length_b   1.000
_cell.length_c   1.000
_cell.angle_alpha   90.00
_cell.angle_beta   90.00
_cell.angle_gamma   90.00
#
_symmetry.space_group_name_H-M   'P 1'
#
loop_
_entity.id
_entity.type
_entity.pdbx_description
1 polymer ?
#
loop_
_entity_poly.entity_id
_entity_poly.type
_entity_poly.pdbx_seq_one_letter_code
_entity_poly.pdbx_strand_id
1 'polypeptide(L)'
;MVMGTACFGLAAVTATVNDVDAVISSVDYRLAPENHGSVLVEDCYAALLWVSGHSSKLGLDKKCLMVAGVSAGGGLAAGTALLARDRKGPAACAQLLLCPMLNDRLNTQHCNSRARAVSIQLGADTLGRVSPGEKTGTDSVSSLWESGIRADFNIWGGGCHIFDLFEAPTALGAMSSRTRGEWINKTVS
;
A
#
# COMPACT_ATOMS: atom_id res chain seq x y z
N MET A 1 -9.87 -1.22 10.72
CA MET A 1 -10.83 -1.05 9.61
C MET A 1 -12.16 -1.66 10.04
N VAL A 2 -13.30 -1.06 9.70
CA VAL A 2 -14.63 -1.48 10.18
C VAL A 2 -15.54 -2.07 9.11
N MET A 3 -15.14 -2.01 7.83
CA MET A 3 -15.91 -2.50 6.70
C MET A 3 -14.96 -2.92 5.56
N GLY A 4 -15.47 -3.69 4.61
CA GLY A 4 -14.72 -4.21 3.46
C GLY A 4 -14.71 -5.73 3.43
N THR A 5 -14.29 -6.31 2.31
CA THR A 5 -14.09 -7.75 2.13
C THR A 5 -12.90 -7.98 1.20
N ALA A 6 -12.36 -9.18 1.15
CA ALA A 6 -11.30 -9.54 0.20
C ALA A 6 -11.65 -9.26 -1.28
N CYS A 7 -12.94 -9.20 -1.64
CA CYS A 7 -13.37 -8.90 -3.00
C CYS A 7 -13.48 -7.40 -3.31
N PHE A 8 -13.54 -6.56 -2.27
CA PHE A 8 -13.78 -5.13 -2.46
C PHE A 8 -12.59 -4.46 -3.15
N GLY A 9 -12.86 -3.81 -4.29
CA GLY A 9 -11.85 -3.06 -5.04
C GLY A 9 -10.95 -3.89 -5.97
N LEU A 10 -11.09 -5.22 -6.00
CA LEU A 10 -10.29 -6.09 -6.90
C LEU A 10 -10.46 -5.72 -8.38
N ALA A 11 -11.68 -5.37 -8.79
CA ALA A 11 -11.97 -4.96 -10.16
C ALA A 11 -11.12 -3.76 -10.61
N ALA A 12 -10.88 -2.79 -9.72
CA ALA A 12 -10.14 -1.58 -10.05
C ALA A 12 -8.63 -1.82 -10.23
N VAL A 13 -8.10 -2.91 -9.67
CA VAL A 13 -6.67 -3.25 -9.77
C VAL A 13 -6.39 -4.36 -10.78
N THR A 14 -7.42 -5.03 -11.30
CA THR A 14 -7.28 -6.17 -12.23
C THR A 14 -6.50 -5.80 -13.50
N ALA A 15 -6.74 -4.61 -14.07
CA ALA A 15 -6.00 -4.14 -15.23
C ALA A 15 -4.51 -4.00 -14.93
N THR A 16 -4.15 -3.33 -13.83
CA THR A 16 -2.74 -3.19 -13.42
C THR A 16 -2.07 -4.54 -13.19
N VAL A 17 -2.77 -5.51 -12.60
CA VAL A 17 -2.24 -6.86 -12.35
C VAL A 17 -1.89 -7.58 -13.65
N ASN A 18 -2.78 -7.48 -14.64
CA ASN A 18 -2.55 -8.07 -15.95
C ASN A 18 -1.39 -7.36 -16.68
N ASP A 19 -1.31 -6.04 -16.57
CA ASP A 19 -0.27 -5.24 -17.24
C ASP A 19 1.15 -5.53 -16.71
N VAL A 20 1.27 -5.94 -15.44
CA VAL A 20 2.56 -6.17 -14.76
C VAL A 20 2.83 -7.65 -14.47
N ASP A 21 2.00 -8.56 -15.01
CA ASP A 21 2.07 -10.02 -14.82
C ASP A 21 2.22 -10.43 -13.34
N ALA A 22 1.34 -9.89 -12.49
CA ALA A 22 1.36 -10.13 -11.05
C ALA A 22 0.23 -11.07 -10.59
N VAL A 23 0.36 -11.55 -9.35
CA VAL A 23 -0.71 -12.25 -8.64
C VAL A 23 -1.12 -11.43 -7.41
N ILE A 24 -2.43 -11.22 -7.23
CA ILE A 24 -2.97 -10.60 -6.01
C ILE A 24 -3.40 -11.68 -5.03
N SER A 25 -2.86 -11.60 -3.81
CA SER A 25 -3.40 -12.27 -2.63
C SER A 25 -4.18 -11.25 -1.78
N SER A 26 -5.49 -11.16 -1.98
CA SER A 26 -6.35 -10.26 -1.21
C SER A 26 -6.73 -10.89 0.13
N VAL A 27 -6.49 -10.18 1.23
CA VAL A 27 -6.59 -10.72 2.57
C VAL A 27 -7.91 -10.33 3.20
N ASP A 28 -8.72 -11.31 3.59
CA ASP A 28 -9.94 -11.12 4.37
C ASP A 28 -9.59 -11.03 5.87
N TYR A 29 -8.85 -9.99 6.25
CA TYR A 29 -8.46 -9.79 7.65
C TYR A 29 -9.69 -9.46 8.50
N ARG A 30 -9.60 -9.81 9.78
CA ARG A 30 -10.68 -9.56 10.74
C ARG A 30 -10.96 -8.06 10.89
N LEU A 31 -12.22 -7.69 11.11
CA LEU A 31 -12.62 -6.28 11.21
C LEU A 31 -12.86 -5.83 12.65
N ALA A 32 -12.79 -4.52 12.84
CA ALA A 32 -13.30 -3.83 14.02
C ALA A 32 -14.82 -3.61 13.88
N PRO A 33 -15.57 -3.48 14.99
CA PRO A 33 -15.11 -3.41 16.38
C PRO A 33 -14.80 -4.76 17.03
N GLU A 34 -15.06 -5.89 16.40
CA GLU A 34 -14.87 -7.21 17.01
C GLU A 34 -13.40 -7.51 17.31
N ASN A 35 -12.49 -6.88 16.56
CA ASN A 35 -11.05 -7.05 16.68
C ASN A 35 -10.35 -5.68 16.80
N HIS A 36 -9.37 -5.60 17.68
CA HIS A 36 -8.68 -4.35 18.03
C HIS A 36 -7.15 -4.50 18.01
N GLY A 37 -6.46 -3.36 18.13
CA GLY A 37 -5.01 -3.32 18.21
C GLY A 37 -4.33 -3.82 16.93
N SER A 38 -3.29 -4.63 17.08
CA SER A 38 -2.47 -5.12 15.97
C SER A 38 -3.07 -6.30 15.21
N VAL A 39 -4.22 -6.86 15.64
CA VAL A 39 -4.82 -8.07 15.08
C VAL A 39 -4.96 -8.02 13.56
N LEU A 40 -5.41 -6.88 13.03
CA LEU A 40 -5.60 -6.67 11.58
C LEU A 40 -4.27 -6.74 10.82
N VAL A 41 -3.20 -6.21 11.41
CA VAL A 41 -1.86 -6.23 10.83
C VAL A 41 -1.26 -7.64 10.91
N GLU A 42 -1.52 -8.36 12.01
CA GLU A 42 -1.10 -9.76 12.17
C GLU A 42 -1.75 -10.67 11.12
N ASP A 43 -3.02 -10.47 10.79
CA ASP A 43 -3.70 -11.24 9.74
C ASP A 43 -3.06 -11.00 8.36
N CYS A 44 -2.77 -9.74 8.01
CA CYS A 44 -2.05 -9.40 6.79
C CYS A 44 -0.63 -9.97 6.76
N TYR A 45 0.07 -9.97 7.88
CA TYR A 45 1.40 -10.55 8.00
C TYR A 45 1.37 -12.08 7.91
N ALA A 46 0.37 -12.74 8.49
CA ALA A 46 0.16 -14.18 8.34
C ALA A 46 -0.09 -14.56 6.87
N ALA A 47 -0.85 -13.74 6.13
CA ALA A 47 -1.03 -13.94 4.69
C ALA A 47 0.29 -13.76 3.92
N LEU A 48 1.10 -12.74 4.24
CA LEU A 48 2.42 -12.55 3.64
C LEU A 48 3.34 -13.76 3.90
N LEU A 49 3.36 -14.28 5.14
CA LEU A 49 4.09 -15.50 5.49
C LEU A 49 3.60 -16.70 4.67
N TRP A 50 2.28 -16.86 4.53
CA TRP A 50 1.70 -17.95 3.77
C TRP A 50 2.10 -17.90 2.30
N VAL A 51 1.96 -16.74 1.65
CA VAL A 51 2.35 -16.55 0.24
C VAL A 51 3.85 -16.81 0.05
N SER A 52 4.70 -16.27 0.93
CA SER A 52 6.14 -16.52 0.88
C SER A 52 6.51 -17.99 1.07
N GLY A 53 5.83 -18.68 1.98
CA GLY A 53 5.99 -20.12 2.22
C GLY A 53 5.60 -20.98 1.01
N HIS A 54 4.54 -20.58 0.29
CA HIS A 54 3.94 -21.33 -0.80
C HIS A 54 4.35 -20.86 -2.21
N SER A 55 5.23 -19.88 -2.33
CA SER A 55 5.55 -19.23 -3.60
C SER A 55 5.94 -20.23 -4.70
N SER A 56 6.75 -21.26 -4.38
CA SER A 56 7.22 -22.26 -5.36
C SER A 56 6.05 -23.08 -5.92
N LYS A 57 5.05 -23.38 -5.09
CA LYS A 57 3.82 -24.08 -5.52
C LYS A 57 2.94 -23.18 -6.38
N LEU A 58 2.98 -21.87 -6.13
CA LEU A 58 2.19 -20.86 -6.84
C LEU A 58 2.91 -20.32 -8.09
N GLY A 59 4.15 -20.73 -8.36
CA GLY A 59 4.97 -20.19 -9.46
C GLY A 59 5.45 -18.76 -9.24
N LEU A 60 5.51 -18.29 -7.99
CA LEU A 60 5.86 -16.92 -7.62
C LEU A 60 7.33 -16.79 -7.19
N ASP A 61 7.98 -15.70 -7.61
CA ASP A 61 9.31 -15.33 -7.11
C ASP A 61 9.23 -14.77 -5.67
N LYS A 62 9.90 -15.43 -4.73
CA LYS A 62 9.97 -14.99 -3.32
C LYS A 62 10.67 -13.65 -3.14
N LYS A 63 11.50 -13.25 -4.11
CA LYS A 63 12.20 -11.96 -4.09
C LYS A 63 11.31 -10.81 -4.55
N CYS A 64 10.18 -11.10 -5.19
CA CYS A 64 9.27 -10.10 -5.75
C CYS A 64 7.92 -10.09 -5.00
N LEU A 65 7.96 -10.06 -3.67
CA LEU A 65 6.77 -9.94 -2.83
C LEU A 65 6.51 -8.48 -2.47
N MET A 66 5.40 -7.91 -2.93
CA MET A 66 4.99 -6.54 -2.60
C MET A 66 3.81 -6.54 -1.63
N VAL A 67 3.80 -5.61 -0.67
CA VAL A 67 2.60 -5.31 0.14
C VAL A 67 1.92 -4.05 -0.39
N ALA A 68 0.60 -4.07 -0.51
CA ALA A 68 -0.15 -2.94 -1.05
C ALA A 68 -1.43 -2.72 -0.26
N GLY A 69 -1.90 -1.47 -0.21
CA GLY A 69 -3.12 -1.14 0.50
C GLY A 69 -3.68 0.24 0.19
N VAL A 70 -5.00 0.36 0.35
CA VAL A 70 -5.76 1.59 0.06
C VAL A 70 -6.39 2.13 1.32
N SER A 71 -6.33 3.45 1.55
CA SER A 71 -6.94 4.11 2.70
C SER A 71 -6.49 3.46 4.03
N ALA A 72 -7.40 2.95 4.85
CA ALA A 72 -7.07 2.19 6.06
C ALA A 72 -6.21 0.94 5.76
N GLY A 73 -6.38 0.31 4.59
CA GLY A 73 -5.53 -0.79 4.13
C GLY A 73 -4.10 -0.34 3.84
N GLY A 74 -3.87 0.93 3.48
CA GLY A 74 -2.51 1.48 3.36
C GLY A 74 -1.77 1.49 4.69
N GLY A 75 -2.47 1.79 5.79
CA GLY A 75 -1.93 1.64 7.15
C GLY A 75 -1.61 0.19 7.50
N LEU A 76 -2.47 -0.76 7.10
CA LEU A 76 -2.21 -2.19 7.30
C LEU A 76 -1.01 -2.70 6.49
N ALA A 77 -0.86 -2.25 5.25
CA ALA A 77 0.28 -2.60 4.40
C ALA A 77 1.60 -2.07 5.00
N ALA A 78 1.61 -0.82 5.45
CA ALA A 78 2.76 -0.23 6.14
C ALA A 78 3.07 -0.96 7.47
N GLY A 79 2.05 -1.30 8.26
CA GLY A 79 2.22 -2.10 9.47
C GLY A 79 2.78 -3.49 9.20
N THR A 80 2.30 -4.15 8.14
CA THR A 80 2.76 -5.50 7.74
C THR A 80 4.22 -5.50 7.35
N ALA A 81 4.65 -4.49 6.60
CA ALA A 81 6.03 -4.25 6.24
C ALA A 81 6.95 -4.11 7.47
N LEU A 82 6.52 -3.31 8.45
CA LEU A 82 7.28 -3.12 9.70
C LEU A 82 7.35 -4.40 10.51
N LEU A 83 6.24 -5.14 10.59
CA LEU A 83 6.20 -6.40 11.31
C LEU A 83 7.13 -7.44 10.67
N ALA A 84 7.16 -7.50 9.34
CA ALA A 84 8.08 -8.35 8.60
C ALA A 84 9.54 -7.98 8.82
N ARG A 85 9.87 -6.67 8.86
CA ARG A 85 11.21 -6.19 9.23
C ARG A 85 11.58 -6.65 10.64
N ASP A 86 10.73 -6.35 11.62
CA ASP A 86 11.01 -6.59 13.04
C ASP A 86 11.15 -8.09 13.34
N ARG A 87 10.40 -8.93 12.62
CA ARG A 87 10.47 -10.39 12.69
C ARG A 87 11.48 -11.02 11.72
N LYS A 88 12.27 -10.21 11.01
CA LYS A 88 13.33 -10.64 10.07
C LYS A 88 12.83 -11.52 8.92
N GLY A 89 11.60 -11.30 8.46
CA GLY A 89 11.08 -11.91 7.25
C GLY A 89 9.54 -12.04 7.24
N PRO A 90 8.95 -12.32 6.06
CA PRO A 90 9.62 -12.39 4.75
C PRO A 90 9.98 -11.00 4.24
N ALA A 91 11.03 -10.89 3.42
CA ALA A 91 11.37 -9.62 2.79
C ALA A 91 10.29 -9.27 1.76
N ALA A 92 9.67 -8.09 1.92
CA ALA A 92 8.95 -7.49 0.81
C ALA A 92 9.96 -6.75 -0.08
N CYS A 93 9.72 -6.69 -1.38
CA CYS A 93 10.52 -5.91 -2.32
C CYS A 93 9.98 -4.49 -2.54
N ALA A 94 8.76 -4.23 -2.08
CA ALA A 94 8.09 -2.95 -2.30
C ALA A 94 6.89 -2.76 -1.38
N GLN A 95 6.49 -1.50 -1.20
CA GLN A 95 5.19 -1.12 -0.64
C GLN A 95 4.47 -0.14 -1.58
N LEU A 96 3.19 -0.39 -1.84
CA LEU A 96 2.31 0.51 -2.60
C LEU A 96 1.17 1.00 -1.72
N LEU A 97 1.20 2.29 -1.35
CA LEU A 97 0.26 2.89 -0.40
C LEU A 97 -0.60 3.94 -1.12
N LEU A 98 -1.89 3.65 -1.29
CA LEU A 98 -2.82 4.52 -2.00
C LEU A 98 -3.71 5.25 -1.01
N CYS A 99 -3.71 6.58 -1.06
CA CYS A 99 -4.37 7.49 -0.11
C CYS A 99 -4.30 7.00 1.35
N PRO A 100 -3.11 6.62 1.86
CA PRO A 100 -3.02 5.81 3.05
C PRO A 100 -3.41 6.59 4.31
N MET A 101 -4.10 5.91 5.23
CA MET A 101 -4.36 6.43 6.57
C MET A 101 -3.24 5.95 7.51
N LEU A 102 -2.21 6.77 7.66
CA LEU A 102 -1.02 6.45 8.47
C LEU A 102 -1.05 7.05 9.88
N ASN A 103 -2.07 7.84 10.20
CA ASN A 103 -2.21 8.55 11.47
C ASN A 103 -3.68 8.63 11.88
N ASP A 104 -3.94 8.50 13.18
CA ASP A 104 -5.28 8.55 13.78
C ASP A 104 -5.69 9.97 14.22
N ARG A 105 -4.74 10.92 14.26
CA ARG A 105 -5.04 12.32 14.61
C ARG A 105 -5.70 13.03 13.45
N LEU A 106 -6.98 13.36 13.61
CA LEU A 106 -7.81 14.10 12.64
C LEU A 106 -7.53 15.63 12.61
N ASN A 107 -6.51 16.14 13.30
CA ASN A 107 -6.33 17.60 13.48
C ASN A 107 -5.44 18.29 12.43
N THR A 108 -4.97 17.57 11.43
CA THR A 108 -3.91 18.06 10.55
C THR A 108 -4.47 18.98 9.46
N GLN A 109 -3.75 20.06 9.13
CA GLN A 109 -4.20 21.17 8.27
C GLN A 109 -4.66 20.79 6.85
N HIS A 110 -4.53 19.52 6.44
CA HIS A 110 -4.91 19.01 5.12
C HIS A 110 -6.30 18.39 5.05
N CYS A 111 -6.99 18.20 6.19
CA CYS A 111 -8.41 17.80 6.16
C CYS A 111 -9.33 18.86 5.50
N ASN A 112 -8.82 20.07 5.24
CA ASN A 112 -9.59 21.20 4.69
C ASN A 112 -9.17 21.65 3.28
N SER A 113 -8.24 20.98 2.60
CA SER A 113 -7.82 21.38 1.24
C SER A 113 -8.51 20.53 0.17
N ARG A 114 -9.20 21.22 -0.74
CA ARG A 114 -9.87 20.74 -1.97
C ARG A 114 -9.26 19.45 -2.54
N ALA A 115 -10.11 18.46 -2.83
CA ALA A 115 -9.86 17.16 -3.46
C ALA A 115 -8.44 16.97 -4.04
N ARG A 116 -7.57 16.33 -3.25
CA ARG A 116 -6.26 15.83 -3.66
C ARG A 116 -6.10 14.42 -3.15
N ALA A 117 -5.78 13.50 -4.04
CA ALA A 117 -5.40 12.14 -3.68
C ALA A 117 -3.88 12.00 -3.69
N VAL A 118 -3.36 11.11 -2.84
CA VAL A 118 -1.94 10.89 -2.61
C VAL A 118 -1.63 9.42 -2.80
N SER A 119 -0.55 9.10 -3.50
CA SER A 119 0.01 7.74 -3.53
C SER A 119 1.49 7.76 -3.17
N ILE A 120 1.90 6.83 -2.32
CA ILE A 120 3.28 6.63 -1.87
C ILE A 120 3.75 5.26 -2.35
N GLN A 121 4.90 5.24 -2.99
CA GLN A 121 5.50 4.09 -3.64
C GLN A 121 6.91 3.89 -3.08
N LEU A 122 7.20 2.73 -2.47
CA LEU A 122 8.44 2.48 -1.71
C LEU A 122 9.11 1.18 -2.18
N GLY A 123 10.44 1.18 -2.38
CA GLY A 123 11.23 0.00 -2.81
C GLY A 123 11.81 -0.87 -1.69
N ALA A 124 12.48 -1.98 -2.02
CA ALA A 124 12.91 -3.04 -1.07
C ALA A 124 13.84 -2.57 0.05
N ASP A 125 14.73 -1.63 -0.26
CA ASP A 125 15.74 -1.11 0.67
C ASP A 125 15.15 -0.30 1.84
N THR A 126 13.81 -0.16 1.88
CA THR A 126 13.12 0.95 2.55
C THR A 126 12.04 0.52 3.55
N LEU A 127 11.69 -0.77 3.58
CA LEU A 127 10.78 -1.36 4.59
C LEU A 127 11.32 -1.23 6.03
N GLY A 128 12.59 -0.81 6.15
CA GLY A 128 13.36 -0.62 7.35
C GLY A 128 13.01 0.57 8.25
N ARG A 129 12.34 1.62 7.76
CA ARG A 129 12.41 2.97 8.39
C ARG A 129 11.11 3.77 8.49
N VAL A 130 9.96 3.23 8.09
CA VAL A 130 8.67 3.95 8.20
C VAL A 130 8.11 3.81 9.62
N SER A 131 8.30 4.80 10.50
CA SER A 131 7.67 4.75 11.83
C SER A 131 6.17 5.06 11.74
N PRO A 132 5.29 4.35 12.48
CA PRO A 132 3.90 4.77 12.65
C PRO A 132 3.88 6.03 13.53
N GLY A 133 3.44 7.16 12.96
CA GLY A 133 3.24 8.40 13.70
C GLY A 133 4.01 9.60 13.17
N GLU A 134 3.25 10.69 12.97
CA GLU A 134 3.66 12.07 12.68
C GLU A 134 4.58 12.28 11.48
N LYS A 135 3.98 12.58 10.32
CA LYS A 135 4.29 13.75 9.49
C LYS A 135 3.23 13.90 8.39
N THR A 136 2.68 15.10 8.27
CA THR A 136 1.66 15.47 7.29
C THR A 136 2.30 16.20 6.12
N GLY A 137 1.79 15.99 4.91
CA GLY A 137 2.31 16.66 3.72
C GLY A 137 3.67 16.11 3.28
N THR A 138 4.24 16.73 2.24
CA THR A 138 5.51 16.38 1.58
C THR A 138 6.68 16.13 2.52
N ASP A 139 6.62 16.67 3.74
CA ASP A 139 7.62 16.53 4.80
C ASP A 139 7.82 15.08 5.27
N SER A 140 6.77 14.25 5.18
CA SER A 140 6.88 12.80 5.42
C SER A 140 7.83 12.16 4.41
N VAL A 141 7.71 12.51 3.12
CA VAL A 141 8.52 11.97 2.03
C VAL A 141 9.93 12.54 2.02
N SER A 142 10.09 13.83 2.33
CA SER A 142 11.41 14.45 2.52
C SER A 142 12.23 13.69 3.57
N SER A 143 11.62 13.34 4.70
CA SER A 143 12.30 12.54 5.73
C SER A 143 12.57 11.08 5.32
N LEU A 144 11.79 10.53 4.39
CA LEU A 144 12.08 9.23 3.77
C LEU A 144 13.33 9.34 2.88
N TRP A 145 13.39 10.31 1.97
CA TRP A 145 14.56 10.51 1.10
C TRP A 145 15.83 10.78 1.90
N GLU A 146 15.77 11.60 2.96
CA GLU A 146 16.88 11.85 3.89
C GLU A 146 17.34 10.58 4.63
N SER A 147 16.43 9.62 4.81
CA SER A 147 16.71 8.32 5.39
C SER A 147 17.28 7.30 4.39
N GLY A 148 17.58 7.71 3.16
CA GLY A 148 18.09 6.85 2.09
C GLY A 148 17.01 5.98 1.43
N ILE A 149 15.73 6.29 1.66
CA ILE A 149 14.60 5.52 1.13
C ILE A 149 14.31 5.98 -0.30
N ARG A 150 14.30 5.03 -1.25
CA ARG A 150 13.75 5.26 -2.59
C ARG A 150 12.23 5.26 -2.51
N ALA A 151 11.66 6.46 -2.50
CA ALA A 151 10.24 6.72 -2.51
C ALA A 151 9.85 7.55 -3.72
N ASP A 152 8.75 7.17 -4.38
CA ASP A 152 8.04 8.02 -5.33
C ASP A 152 6.73 8.49 -4.66
N PHE A 153 6.44 9.78 -4.79
CA PHE A 153 5.29 10.41 -4.18
C PHE A 153 4.51 11.19 -5.22
N ASN A 154 3.27 10.77 -5.47
CA ASN A 154 2.42 11.39 -6.46
C ASN A 154 1.21 12.05 -5.79
N ILE A 155 0.96 13.31 -6.15
CA ILE A 155 -0.25 14.05 -5.81
C ILE A 155 -1.09 14.20 -7.07
N TRP A 156 -2.33 13.72 -7.01
CA TRP A 156 -3.27 13.77 -8.11
C TRP A 156 -4.24 14.94 -7.91
N GLY A 157 -3.97 16.06 -8.57
CA GLY A 157 -4.84 17.24 -8.53
C GLY A 157 -6.21 16.96 -9.14
N GLY A 158 -7.28 17.29 -8.41
CA GLY A 158 -8.65 17.04 -8.84
C GLY A 158 -9.17 15.64 -8.49
N GLY A 159 -8.32 14.74 -7.99
CA GLY A 159 -8.73 13.42 -7.53
C GLY A 159 -9.33 13.48 -6.12
N CYS A 160 -10.47 12.82 -5.93
CA CYS A 160 -11.04 12.60 -4.61
C CYS A 160 -10.34 11.42 -3.88
N HIS A 161 -10.60 11.25 -2.58
CA HIS A 161 -10.14 10.06 -1.86
C HIS A 161 -10.56 8.81 -2.63
N ILE A 162 -9.67 7.82 -2.74
CA ILE A 162 -9.93 6.56 -3.48
C ILE A 162 -10.43 6.72 -4.93
N PHE A 163 -10.16 7.85 -5.61
CA PHE A 163 -10.60 8.07 -6.99
C PHE A 163 -10.16 6.94 -7.94
N ASP A 164 -9.00 6.31 -7.71
CA ASP A 164 -8.54 5.16 -8.51
C ASP A 164 -9.52 3.97 -8.51
N LEU A 165 -10.35 3.83 -7.47
CA LEU A 165 -11.34 2.76 -7.35
C LEU A 165 -12.69 3.10 -8.00
N PHE A 166 -13.09 4.37 -7.99
CA PHE A 166 -14.42 4.82 -8.43
C PHE A 166 -14.42 5.56 -9.77
N GLU A 167 -13.28 6.15 -10.11
CA GLU A 167 -13.06 6.97 -11.30
C GLU A 167 -11.97 6.38 -12.20
N ALA A 168 -11.70 5.08 -12.10
CA ALA A 168 -10.74 4.36 -12.94
C ALA A 168 -10.88 4.66 -14.46
N PRO A 169 -12.10 4.81 -15.03
CA PRO A 169 -12.26 5.12 -16.45
C PRO A 169 -11.95 6.58 -16.84
N THR A 170 -11.75 7.47 -15.87
CA THR A 170 -11.43 8.88 -16.16
C THR A 170 -9.99 9.02 -16.62
N ALA A 171 -9.67 10.12 -17.30
CA ALA A 171 -8.29 10.43 -17.68
C ALA A 171 -7.34 10.46 -16.46
N LEU A 172 -7.83 10.96 -15.32
CA LEU A 172 -7.04 10.99 -14.08
C LEU A 172 -6.79 9.58 -13.52
N GLY A 173 -7.82 8.74 -13.47
CA GLY A 173 -7.70 7.34 -13.05
C GLY A 173 -6.78 6.52 -13.94
N ALA A 174 -6.86 6.72 -15.26
CA ALA A 174 -6.00 6.08 -16.24
C ALA A 174 -4.53 6.50 -16.10
N MET A 175 -4.25 7.80 -15.89
CA MET A 175 -2.89 8.28 -15.63
C MET A 175 -2.32 7.68 -14.34
N SER A 176 -3.10 7.68 -13.25
CA SER A 176 -2.69 7.09 -11.97
C SER A 176 -2.38 5.60 -12.07
N SER A 177 -3.22 4.86 -12.79
CA SER A 177 -3.02 3.42 -13.02
C SER A 177 -1.77 3.15 -13.85
N ARG A 178 -1.52 3.95 -14.90
CA ARG A 178 -0.32 3.81 -15.74
C ARG A 178 0.96 4.12 -14.97
N THR A 179 1.02 5.25 -14.27
CA THR A 179 2.19 5.63 -13.45
C THR A 179 2.52 4.56 -12.42
N ARG A 180 1.49 3.92 -11.85
CA ARG A 180 1.65 2.80 -10.93
C ARG A 180 2.20 1.55 -11.61
N GLY A 181 1.66 1.17 -12.77
CA GLY A 181 2.16 0.01 -13.54
C GLY A 181 3.62 0.19 -13.94
N GLU A 182 3.99 1.37 -14.45
CA GLU A 182 5.38 1.72 -14.79
C GLU A 182 6.30 1.62 -13.58
N TRP A 183 5.86 2.11 -12.42
CA TRP A 183 6.61 2.02 -11.18
C TRP A 183 6.79 0.58 -10.70
N ILE A 184 5.72 -0.24 -10.73
CA ILE A 184 5.78 -1.66 -10.36
C ILE A 184 6.80 -2.36 -11.26
N ASN A 185 6.66 -2.23 -12.58
CA ASN A 185 7.56 -2.87 -13.55
C ASN A 185 9.02 -2.50 -13.29
N LYS A 186 9.33 -1.22 -13.05
CA LYS A 186 10.69 -0.78 -12.70
C LYS A 186 11.23 -1.37 -11.39
N THR A 187 10.33 -1.69 -10.45
CA THR A 187 10.71 -2.11 -9.09
C THR A 187 10.85 -3.63 -8.98
N VAL A 188 10.07 -4.39 -9.76
CA VAL A 188 10.04 -5.86 -9.69
C VAL A 188 10.74 -6.58 -10.85
N SER A 189 11.18 -5.84 -11.89
CA SER A 189 12.06 -6.35 -12.97
C SER A 189 13.53 -6.34 -12.56
#